data_AF-A0A7L5ZI33-F1
#
_entry.id   AF-A0A7L5ZI33-F1
#
_cell.length_a   1.000
_cell.length_b   1.000
_cell.length_c   1.000
_cell.angle_alpha   90.00
_cell.angle_beta   90.00
_cell.angle_gamma   90.00
#
_symmetry.space_group_name_H-M   'P 1'
#
loop_
_entity.id
_entity.type
_entity.pdbx_description
1 polymer ?
#
loop_
_entity_poly.entity_id
_entity_poly.type
_entity_poly.pdbx_seq_one_letter_code
_entity_poly.pdbx_strand_id
1 'polypeptide(L)'
;MPDSDRLNTPGRERTWVPRIKVDSDAFGQFAEGFARFMGTARFLIWMTAFIIVWITVNNLAPTWLNDPFPYIFLTLMLSLQASYAAPLILLAQNRQEARDKIALDEDRRTAAQARADMDFLAREIASLRMRMNDLATRDFIRSELRDLLEELEAARDEPPTKG
;
A
#
# COMPACT_ATOMS: atom_id res chain seq x y z
N MET A 1 -29.97 -10.81 46.54
CA MET A 1 -29.16 -11.23 45.37
C MET A 1 -30.07 -11.26 44.16
N PRO A 2 -29.67 -10.62 43.04
CA PRO A 2 -30.56 -10.18 41.98
C PRO A 2 -30.82 -11.28 40.95
N ASP A 3 -32.05 -11.37 40.45
CA ASP A 3 -32.44 -12.23 39.33
C ASP A 3 -33.07 -11.37 38.23
N SER A 4 -32.30 -10.38 37.75
CA SER A 4 -32.74 -9.33 36.82
C SER A 4 -31.92 -9.28 35.54
N ASP A 5 -31.54 -10.42 34.97
CA ASP A 5 -30.62 -10.46 33.81
C ASP A 5 -31.13 -11.26 32.59
N ARG A 6 -32.46 -11.43 32.46
CA ARG A 6 -33.05 -12.16 31.30
C ARG A 6 -33.82 -11.27 30.32
N LEU A 7 -33.76 -9.94 30.45
CA LEU A 7 -34.59 -9.01 29.68
C LEU A 7 -33.81 -8.11 28.70
N ASN A 8 -32.57 -8.44 28.37
CA ASN A 8 -31.80 -7.76 27.33
C ASN A 8 -31.41 -8.71 26.19
N THR A 9 -32.41 -9.24 25.48
CA THR A 9 -32.20 -9.73 24.12
C THR A 9 -32.85 -8.72 23.19
N PRO A 10 -32.09 -7.85 22.49
CA PRO A 10 -32.70 -6.92 21.54
C PRO A 10 -33.45 -7.74 20.50
N GLY A 11 -34.74 -7.48 20.40
CA GLY A 11 -35.64 -8.11 19.46
C GLY A 11 -35.05 -8.04 18.06
N ARG A 12 -35.04 -9.19 17.38
CA ARG A 12 -34.64 -9.31 15.99
C ARG A 12 -35.57 -8.42 15.16
N GLU A 13 -35.15 -7.19 14.90
CA GLU A 13 -35.83 -6.30 13.97
C GLU A 13 -35.90 -7.02 12.63
N ARG A 14 -37.09 -7.50 12.32
CA ARG A 14 -37.41 -8.13 11.05
C ARG A 14 -37.49 -7.01 10.03
N THR A 15 -36.32 -6.53 9.59
CA THR A 15 -36.18 -5.54 8.54
C THR A 15 -36.90 -6.08 7.30
N TRP A 16 -38.09 -5.56 7.02
CA TRP A 16 -38.94 -5.92 5.88
C TRP A 16 -38.49 -5.26 4.57
N VAL A 17 -37.28 -4.69 4.55
CA VAL A 17 -36.71 -4.11 3.34
C VAL A 17 -35.99 -5.24 2.60
N PRO A 18 -36.42 -5.62 1.38
CA PRO A 18 -35.66 -6.58 0.58
C PRO A 18 -34.27 -5.98 0.36
N ARG A 19 -33.24 -6.61 0.94
CA ARG A 19 -31.84 -6.26 0.66
C ARG A 19 -31.60 -6.64 -0.80
N ILE A 20 -31.82 -5.68 -1.70
CA ILE A 20 -31.35 -5.78 -3.07
C ILE A 20 -29.83 -5.84 -2.95
N LYS A 21 -29.28 -7.05 -3.04
CA LYS A 21 -27.86 -7.28 -3.25
C LYS A 21 -27.59 -6.82 -4.68
N VAL A 22 -27.50 -5.50 -4.87
CA VAL A 22 -26.88 -4.95 -6.07
C VAL A 22 -25.50 -5.59 -6.10
N ASP A 23 -25.19 -6.26 -7.20
CA ASP A 23 -23.90 -6.92 -7.37
C ASP A 23 -22.82 -5.83 -7.37
N SER A 24 -22.30 -5.56 -6.17
CA SER A 24 -21.32 -4.52 -5.89
C SER A 24 -20.06 -4.72 -6.71
N ASP A 25 -19.84 -5.94 -7.21
CA ASP A 25 -18.68 -6.24 -8.02
C ASP A 25 -18.86 -5.83 -9.48
N ALA A 26 -20.01 -6.13 -10.08
CA ALA A 26 -20.34 -5.65 -11.43
C ALA A 26 -20.42 -4.11 -11.52
N PHE A 27 -21.09 -3.48 -10.54
CA PHE A 27 -21.20 -2.01 -10.51
C PHE A 27 -19.83 -1.35 -10.24
N GLY A 28 -18.99 -1.98 -9.43
CA GLY A 28 -17.64 -1.50 -9.15
C GLY A 28 -16.70 -1.56 -10.33
N GLN A 29 -16.74 -2.65 -11.11
CA GLN A 29 -15.96 -2.76 -12.34
C GLN A 29 -16.40 -1.73 -13.39
N PHE A 30 -17.71 -1.47 -13.50
CA PHE A 30 -18.24 -0.41 -14.36
C PHE A 30 -17.75 0.98 -13.92
N ALA A 31 -17.82 1.30 -12.62
CA ALA A 31 -17.34 2.56 -12.08
C ALA A 31 -15.83 2.76 -12.30
N GLU A 32 -15.02 1.72 -12.14
CA GLU A 32 -13.57 1.76 -12.41
C GLU A 32 -13.26 1.97 -13.90
N GLY A 33 -14.03 1.36 -14.80
CA GLY A 33 -13.96 1.63 -16.24
C GLY A 33 -14.32 3.07 -16.58
N PHE A 34 -15.42 3.58 -16.00
CA PHE A 34 -15.89 4.94 -16.21
C PHE A 34 -14.92 5.99 -15.67
N ALA A 35 -14.33 5.77 -14.50
CA ALA A 35 -13.32 6.64 -13.92
C ALA A 35 -12.06 6.74 -14.79
N ARG A 36 -11.56 5.60 -15.30
CA ARG A 36 -10.42 5.59 -16.25
C ARG A 36 -10.75 6.31 -17.55
N PHE A 37 -11.98 6.15 -18.04
CA PHE A 37 -12.43 6.84 -19.25
C PHE A 37 -12.48 8.36 -19.06
N MET A 38 -13.09 8.85 -17.97
CA MET A 38 -13.15 10.29 -17.67
C MET A 38 -11.76 10.90 -17.40
N GLY A 39 -10.81 10.13 -16.88
CA GLY A 39 -9.43 10.56 -16.65
C GLY A 39 -8.56 10.67 -17.91
N THR A 40 -9.08 10.32 -19.09
CA THR A 40 -8.30 10.30 -20.34
C THR A 40 -8.45 11.62 -21.11
N ALA A 41 -7.36 12.15 -21.68
CA ALA A 41 -7.38 13.38 -22.50
C ALA A 41 -8.35 13.32 -23.70
N ARG A 42 -8.59 12.11 -24.24
CA ARG A 42 -9.56 11.85 -25.31
C ARG A 42 -10.99 12.22 -24.91
N PHE A 43 -11.38 12.02 -23.65
CA PHE A 43 -12.71 12.36 -23.17
C PHE A 43 -12.94 13.87 -23.24
N LEU A 44 -11.96 14.67 -22.80
CA LEU A 44 -12.02 16.13 -22.88
C LEU A 44 -12.19 16.61 -24.32
N ILE A 45 -11.42 16.05 -25.27
CA ILE A 45 -11.52 16.40 -26.69
C ILE A 45 -12.94 16.12 -27.22
N TRP A 46 -13.49 14.93 -26.94
CA TRP A 46 -14.85 14.58 -27.36
C TRP A 46 -15.91 15.47 -26.73
N MET A 47 -15.78 15.79 -25.44
CA MET A 47 -16.71 16.69 -24.75
C MET A 47 -16.66 18.11 -25.31
N THR A 48 -15.47 18.64 -25.59
CA THR A 48 -15.31 19.95 -26.24
C THR A 48 -15.91 19.94 -27.65
N ALA A 49 -15.64 18.90 -28.44
CA ALA A 49 -16.23 18.75 -29.76
C ALA A 49 -17.76 18.68 -29.70
N PHE A 50 -18.32 17.94 -28.74
CA PHE A 50 -19.75 17.86 -28.52
C PHE A 50 -20.36 19.24 -28.21
N ILE A 51 -19.75 20.03 -27.33
CA ILE A 51 -20.21 21.40 -27.01
C ILE A 51 -20.18 22.29 -28.26
N ILE A 52 -19.09 22.24 -29.04
CA ILE A 52 -18.94 23.04 -30.27
C ILE A 52 -20.02 22.64 -31.30
N VAL A 53 -20.24 21.33 -31.48
CA VAL A 53 -21.25 20.81 -32.40
C VAL A 53 -22.65 21.24 -31.96
N TRP A 54 -22.96 21.16 -30.66
CA TRP A 54 -24.25 21.60 -30.13
C TRP A 54 -24.51 23.07 -30.43
N ILE A 55 -23.54 23.94 -30.12
CA ILE A 55 -23.61 25.37 -30.40
C ILE A 55 -23.80 25.59 -31.91
N THR A 56 -23.01 24.93 -32.75
CA THR A 56 -23.06 25.09 -34.21
C THR A 56 -24.41 24.68 -34.78
N VAL A 57 -24.91 23.48 -34.42
CA VAL A 57 -26.23 22.99 -34.86
C VAL A 57 -27.32 23.97 -34.45
N ASN A 58 -27.27 24.46 -33.21
CA ASN A 58 -28.30 25.35 -32.70
C ASN A 58 -28.28 26.76 -33.31
N ASN A 59 -27.12 27.24 -33.75
CA ASN A 59 -27.01 28.51 -34.49
C ASN A 59 -27.44 28.38 -35.96
N LEU A 60 -27.33 27.19 -36.56
CA LEU A 60 -27.61 26.96 -37.99
C LEU A 60 -28.96 26.27 -38.27
N ALA A 61 -29.60 25.66 -37.27
CA ALA A 61 -30.81 24.86 -37.47
C ALA A 61 -32.10 25.72 -37.51
N PRO A 62 -33.02 25.48 -38.46
CA PRO A 62 -34.38 26.02 -38.39
C PRO A 62 -35.20 25.24 -37.35
N THR A 63 -35.73 25.95 -36.36
CA THR A 63 -36.93 25.71 -35.52
C THR A 63 -37.20 24.37 -34.79
N TRP A 64 -36.55 23.24 -35.09
CA TRP A 64 -36.95 21.93 -34.50
C TRP A 64 -36.16 21.52 -33.24
N LEU A 65 -34.89 21.92 -33.10
CA LEU A 65 -34.10 21.87 -31.86
C LEU A 65 -33.57 23.29 -31.63
N ASN A 66 -34.33 24.12 -30.93
CA ASN A 66 -33.93 25.50 -30.65
C ASN A 66 -33.67 25.64 -29.14
N ASP A 67 -32.40 25.68 -28.76
CA ASP A 67 -31.85 26.00 -27.44
C ASP A 67 -31.15 27.37 -27.52
N PRO A 68 -31.87 28.49 -27.71
CA PRO A 68 -31.25 29.79 -27.99
C PRO A 68 -30.25 30.20 -26.90
N PHE A 69 -29.30 31.07 -27.26
CA PHE A 69 -28.41 31.71 -26.28
C PHE A 69 -29.25 32.27 -25.12
N PRO A 70 -29.01 31.83 -23.86
CA PRO A 70 -27.76 31.30 -23.30
C PRO A 70 -27.57 29.76 -23.26
N TYR A 71 -28.27 28.97 -24.07
CA TYR A 71 -28.16 27.49 -24.13
C TYR A 71 -28.56 26.79 -22.81
N ILE A 72 -29.82 26.97 -22.39
CA ILE A 72 -30.32 26.42 -21.13
C ILE A 72 -30.37 24.89 -21.14
N PHE A 73 -30.70 24.25 -22.27
CA PHE A 73 -30.75 22.79 -22.33
C PHE A 73 -29.36 22.17 -22.21
N LEU A 74 -28.38 22.72 -22.92
CA LEU A 74 -26.98 22.32 -22.76
C LEU A 74 -26.53 22.46 -21.31
N THR A 75 -26.86 23.58 -20.67
CA THR A 75 -26.50 23.84 -19.27
C THR A 75 -27.14 22.83 -18.31
N LEU A 76 -28.42 22.53 -18.50
CA LEU A 76 -29.15 21.53 -17.70
C LEU A 76 -28.56 20.12 -17.89
N MET A 77 -28.19 19.77 -19.12
CA MET A 77 -27.60 18.47 -19.39
C MET A 77 -26.21 18.33 -18.75
N LEU A 78 -25.37 19.38 -18.84
CA LEU A 78 -24.04 19.38 -18.20
C LEU A 78 -24.14 19.34 -16.67
N SER A 79 -25.10 20.05 -16.06
CA SER A 79 -25.30 20.02 -14.61
C SER A 79 -25.79 18.65 -14.13
N LEU A 80 -26.71 18.02 -14.87
CA LEU A 80 -27.15 16.65 -14.61
C LEU A 80 -25.98 15.66 -14.75
N GLN A 81 -25.18 15.81 -15.81
CA GLN A 81 -24.01 14.96 -16.05
C GLN A 81 -23.01 15.03 -14.89
N ALA A 82 -22.73 16.24 -14.39
CA ALA A 82 -21.86 16.42 -13.21
C ALA A 82 -22.47 15.79 -11.95
N SER A 83 -23.78 15.97 -11.74
CA SER A 83 -24.50 15.43 -10.58
C SER A 83 -24.48 13.90 -10.53
N TYR A 84 -24.63 13.23 -11.68
CA TYR A 84 -24.57 11.75 -11.75
C TYR A 84 -23.12 11.22 -11.76
N ALA A 85 -22.16 11.99 -12.25
CA ALA A 85 -20.75 11.61 -12.22
C ALA A 85 -20.20 11.53 -10.77
N ALA A 86 -20.58 12.47 -9.89
CA ALA A 86 -20.10 12.52 -8.51
C ALA A 86 -20.29 11.18 -7.73
N PRO A 87 -21.48 10.58 -7.63
CA PRO A 87 -21.67 9.31 -6.91
C PRO A 87 -20.96 8.13 -7.58
N LEU A 88 -20.84 8.12 -8.91
CA LEU A 88 -20.08 7.09 -9.63
C LEU A 88 -18.58 7.18 -9.31
N ILE A 89 -18.03 8.39 -9.29
CA ILE A 89 -16.64 8.64 -8.93
C ILE A 89 -16.38 8.22 -7.48
N LEU A 90 -17.27 8.55 -6.54
CA LEU A 90 -17.15 8.14 -5.14
C LEU A 90 -17.09 6.62 -5.00
N LEU A 91 -17.88 5.87 -5.78
CA LEU A 91 -17.84 4.41 -5.76
C LEU A 91 -16.55 3.84 -6.35
N ALA A 92 -16.04 4.45 -7.43
CA ALA A 92 -14.72 4.10 -7.97
C ALA A 92 -13.60 4.40 -6.94
N GLN A 93 -13.67 5.54 -6.25
CA GLN A 93 -12.73 5.94 -5.20
C GLN A 93 -12.74 4.98 -4.01
N ASN A 94 -13.92 4.64 -3.47
CA ASN A 94 -14.04 3.68 -2.36
C ASN A 94 -13.39 2.33 -2.68
N ARG A 95 -13.47 1.87 -3.94
CA ARG A 95 -12.81 0.64 -4.38
C ARG A 95 -11.30 0.79 -4.50
N GLN A 96 -10.83 1.92 -5.03
CA GLN A 96 -9.40 2.21 -5.11
C GLN A 96 -8.79 2.28 -3.71
N GLU A 97 -9.43 2.99 -2.78
CA GLU A 97 -8.99 3.09 -1.38
C GLU A 97 -8.97 1.73 -0.67
N ALA A 98 -9.95 0.87 -0.93
CA ALA A 98 -9.97 -0.48 -0.38
C ALA A 98 -8.77 -1.32 -0.86
N ARG A 99 -8.40 -1.22 -2.15
CA ARG A 99 -7.21 -1.89 -2.70
C ARG A 99 -5.92 -1.30 -2.13
N ASP A 100 -5.83 0.03 -2.09
CA ASP A 100 -4.65 0.74 -1.59
C ASP A 100 -4.41 0.41 -0.11
N LYS A 101 -5.48 0.26 0.69
CA LYS A 101 -5.38 -0.20 2.07
C LYS A 101 -4.81 -1.61 2.20
N ILE A 102 -5.28 -2.55 1.37
CA ILE A 102 -4.75 -3.93 1.37
C ILE A 102 -3.25 -3.92 0.99
N ALA A 103 -2.89 -3.16 -0.05
CA ALA A 103 -1.50 -3.03 -0.47
C ALA A 103 -0.61 -2.44 0.64
N LEU A 104 -1.10 -1.42 1.35
CA LEU A 104 -0.39 -0.80 2.47
C LEU A 104 -0.23 -1.75 3.66
N ASP A 105 -1.26 -2.53 3.98
CA ASP A 105 -1.18 -3.50 5.07
C ASP A 105 -0.22 -4.65 4.74
N GLU A 106 -0.14 -5.07 3.48
CA GLU A 106 0.85 -6.06 3.02
C GLU A 106 2.27 -5.50 3.06
N ASP A 107 2.48 -4.27 2.56
CA ASP A 107 3.78 -3.60 2.63
C ASP A 107 4.29 -3.48 4.07
N ARG A 108 3.40 -3.15 5.02
CA ARG A 108 3.72 -3.13 6.45
C ARG A 108 4.14 -4.51 6.98
N ARG A 109 3.49 -5.59 6.55
CA ARG A 109 3.85 -6.95 6.96
C ARG A 109 5.22 -7.35 6.41
N THR A 110 5.46 -7.10 5.13
CA THR A 110 6.76 -7.35 4.50
C THR A 110 7.87 -6.54 5.17
N ALA A 111 7.63 -5.25 5.46
CA ALA A 111 8.58 -4.41 6.17
C ALA A 111 8.87 -4.90 7.59
N ALA A 112 7.85 -5.41 8.31
CA ALA A 112 8.04 -5.99 9.63
C ALA A 112 8.86 -7.28 9.59
N GLN A 113 8.61 -8.16 8.61
CA GLN A 113 9.38 -9.38 8.38
C GLN A 113 10.84 -9.05 8.03
N ALA A 114 11.07 -8.12 7.09
CA ALA A 114 12.41 -7.71 6.69
C ALA A 114 13.22 -7.14 7.88
N ARG A 115 12.57 -6.40 8.80
CA ARG A 115 13.21 -5.93 10.03
C ARG A 115 13.61 -7.09 10.95
N ALA A 116 12.72 -8.07 11.14
CA ALA A 116 13.01 -9.24 11.96
C ALA A 116 14.17 -10.07 11.38
N ASP A 117 14.21 -10.23 10.05
CA ASP A 117 15.29 -10.93 9.35
C ASP A 117 16.63 -10.18 9.50
N MET A 118 16.63 -8.85 9.38
CA MET A 118 17.82 -8.04 9.63
C MET A 118 18.31 -8.16 11.08
N ASP A 119 17.41 -8.12 12.06
CA ASP A 119 17.75 -8.31 13.47
C ASP A 119 18.33 -9.71 13.73
N PHE A 120 17.77 -10.73 13.09
CA PHE A 120 18.28 -12.10 13.16
C PHE A 120 19.69 -12.20 12.57
N LEU A 121 19.90 -11.68 11.36
CA LEU A 121 21.20 -11.66 10.70
C LEU A 121 22.23 -10.87 11.50
N ALA A 122 21.85 -9.74 12.10
CA ALA A 122 22.74 -8.94 12.95
C ALA A 122 23.20 -9.72 14.19
N ARG A 123 22.30 -10.48 14.83
CA ARG A 123 22.64 -11.37 15.95
C ARG A 123 23.55 -12.51 15.51
N GLU A 124 23.30 -13.08 14.34
CA GLU A 124 24.12 -14.16 13.80
C GLU A 124 25.53 -13.68 13.44
N ILE A 125 25.65 -12.48 12.85
CA ILE A 125 26.95 -11.85 12.58
C ILE A 125 27.69 -11.54 13.88
N ALA A 126 26.98 -11.05 14.92
CA ALA A 126 27.58 -10.79 16.22
C ALA A 126 28.10 -12.09 16.88
N SER A 127 27.34 -13.18 16.79
CA SER A 127 27.74 -14.49 17.32
C SER A 127 28.95 -15.05 16.54
N LEU A 128 28.96 -14.90 15.22
CA LEU A 128 30.06 -15.29 14.35
C LEU A 128 31.34 -14.50 14.69
N ARG A 129 31.23 -13.17 14.87
CA ARG A 129 32.34 -12.30 15.25
C ARG A 129 32.98 -12.72 16.58
N MET A 130 32.16 -13.09 17.57
CA MET A 130 32.67 -13.52 18.87
C MET A 130 33.48 -14.82 18.76
N ARG A 131 32.98 -15.79 17.98
CA ARG A 131 33.72 -17.04 17.68
C ARG A 131 35.04 -16.79 16.95
N MET A 132 35.08 -15.83 16.03
CA MET A 132 36.32 -15.44 15.34
C MET A 132 37.34 -14.81 16.30
N ASN A 133 36.90 -13.96 17.22
CA ASN A 133 37.78 -13.36 18.23
C ASN A 133 38.40 -14.40 19.18
N ASP A 134 37.65 -15.43 19.58
CA ASP A 134 38.16 -16.51 20.44
C ASP A 134 39.27 -17.31 19.74
N LEU A 135 39.13 -17.58 18.44
CA LEU A 135 40.16 -18.24 17.63
C LEU A 135 41.43 -17.38 17.53
N ALA A 136 41.29 -16.10 17.24
CA ALA A 136 42.43 -15.17 17.18
C ALA A 136 43.17 -15.09 18.53
N THR A 137 42.43 -15.04 19.63
CA THR A 137 43.00 -15.04 20.99
C THR A 137 43.77 -16.32 21.28
N ARG A 138 43.20 -17.48 20.91
CA ARG A 138 43.86 -18.78 21.10
C ARG A 138 45.15 -18.91 20.29
N ASP A 139 45.14 -18.49 19.03
CA ASP A 139 46.32 -18.56 18.18
C ASP A 139 47.43 -17.61 18.66
N PHE A 140 47.06 -16.43 19.15
CA PHE A 140 48.00 -15.51 19.80
C PHE A 140 48.61 -16.09 21.09
N ILE A 141 47.80 -16.63 21.99
CA ILE A 141 48.32 -17.28 23.21
C ILE A 141 49.24 -18.44 22.85
N ARG A 142 48.91 -19.20 21.81
CA ARG A 142 49.75 -20.31 21.34
C ARG A 142 51.08 -19.84 20.78
N SER A 143 51.14 -18.74 20.04
CA SER A 143 52.41 -18.19 19.53
C SER A 143 53.28 -17.70 20.67
N GLU A 144 52.72 -16.90 21.60
CA GLU A 144 53.46 -16.41 22.77
C GLU A 144 54.02 -17.54 23.64
N LEU A 145 53.22 -18.60 23.86
CA LEU A 145 53.71 -19.78 24.59
C LEU A 145 54.86 -20.48 23.87
N ARG A 146 54.86 -20.52 22.54
CA ARG A 146 55.97 -21.11 21.77
C ARG A 146 57.22 -20.26 21.88
N ASP A 147 57.09 -18.96 21.71
CA ASP A 147 58.22 -18.03 21.76
C ASP A 147 58.90 -18.07 23.15
N LEU A 148 58.12 -18.08 24.24
CA LEU A 148 58.64 -18.25 25.60
C LEU A 148 59.32 -19.61 25.84
N LEU A 149 58.79 -20.68 25.23
CA LEU A 149 59.39 -22.02 25.32
C LEU A 149 60.75 -22.04 24.63
N GLU A 150 60.84 -21.42 23.46
CA GLU A 150 62.06 -21.30 22.67
C GLU A 150 63.12 -20.48 23.43
N GLU A 151 62.72 -19.40 24.10
CA GLU A 151 63.60 -18.59 24.95
C GLU A 151 64.15 -19.37 26.15
N LEU A 152 63.33 -20.16 26.83
CA LEU A 152 63.77 -21.01 27.95
C LEU A 152 64.71 -22.13 27.50
N GLU A 153 64.45 -22.75 26.35
CA GLU A 153 65.34 -23.76 25.78
C GLU A 153 66.69 -23.15 25.40
N ALA A 154 66.71 -21.97 24.77
CA ALA A 154 67.93 -21.24 24.45
C ALA A 154 68.75 -20.89 25.72
N ALA A 155 68.10 -20.42 26.78
CA ALA A 155 68.76 -20.10 28.04
C ALA A 155 69.31 -21.34 28.78
N ARG A 156 68.69 -22.51 28.59
CA ARG A 156 69.16 -23.78 29.17
C ARG A 156 70.37 -24.35 28.43
N ASP A 157 70.44 -24.16 27.12
CA ASP A 157 71.52 -24.66 26.27
C ASP A 157 72.75 -23.72 26.27
N GLU A 158 72.67 -22.56 26.95
CA GLU A 158 73.80 -21.65 27.14
C GLU A 158 74.76 -22.19 28.23
N PRO A 159 76.01 -22.57 27.89
CA PRO A 159 76.94 -23.19 28.84
C PRO A 159 77.38 -22.18 29.91
N PRO A 160 77.65 -22.61 31.17
CA PRO A 160 78.04 -21.70 32.24
C PRO A 160 79.31 -20.95 31.86
N THR A 161 79.17 -19.64 31.66
CA THR A 161 80.27 -18.70 31.46
C THR A 161 81.11 -18.67 32.73
N LYS A 162 82.28 -19.31 32.65
CA LYS A 162 83.34 -19.21 33.67
C LYS A 162 83.91 -17.79 33.67
N GLY A 163 83.96 -17.15 34.83
CA GLY A 163 84.70 -15.90 35.04
C GLY A 163 84.27 -15.17 36.30
#